data_AF-A0A417YR60-F1
#
_entry.id   AF-A0A417YR60-F1
#
_cell.length_a   1.000
_cell.length_b   1.000
_cell.length_c   1.000
_cell.angle_alpha   90.00
_cell.angle_beta   90.00
_cell.angle_gamma   90.00
#
_symmetry.space_group_name_H-M   'P 1'
#
loop_
_entity.id
_entity.type
_entity.pdbx_description
1 polymer ?
#
loop_
_entity_poly.entity_id
_entity_poly.type
_entity_poly.pdbx_seq_one_letter_code
_entity_poly.pdbx_strand_id
1 'polypeptide(L)' 'MSKNKVVKPVSFNKTNEQDVKLMAFLKGKNFSGYVKELITVDMQRKESSLKIVERTKEGGVKIVLGR' A
#
# COMPACT_ATOMS: atom_id res chain seq x y z
N MET A 1 23.74 -6.23 12.01
CA MET A 1 22.83 -5.59 11.04
C MET A 1 23.52 -5.52 9.69
N SER A 2 22.90 -6.01 8.61
CA SER A 2 23.50 -5.93 7.26
C SER A 2 23.54 -4.47 6.80
N LYS A 3 24.64 -4.05 6.15
CA LYS A 3 24.81 -2.70 5.61
C LYS A 3 23.71 -2.30 4.60
N ASN A 4 22.97 -3.28 4.06
CA ASN A 4 21.96 -3.08 3.02
C ASN A 4 20.52 -3.12 3.57
N LYS A 5 20.33 -3.07 4.90
CA LYS A 5 19.00 -3.14 5.52
C LYS A 5 18.72 -1.89 6.36
N VAL A 6 17.60 -1.23 6.05
CA VAL A 6 17.02 -0.18 6.90
C VAL A 6 15.80 -0.75 7.61
N VAL A 7 15.73 -0.59 8.92
CA VAL A 7 14.59 -1.01 9.74
C VAL A 7 13.64 0.16 9.93
N LYS A 8 12.34 -0.08 9.71
CA LYS A 8 11.25 0.86 10.00
C LYS A 8 10.31 0.20 11.02
N PRO A 9 10.42 0.53 12.32
CA PRO A 9 9.60 -0.09 13.36
C PRO A 9 8.16 0.43 13.31
N VAL A 10 7.22 -0.43 13.72
CA VAL A 10 5.80 -0.09 13.94
C VAL A 10 5.42 -0.59 15.32
N SER A 11 4.82 0.28 16.12
CA SER A 11 4.41 -0.02 17.50
C SER A 11 2.91 -0.25 17.58
N PHE A 12 2.51 -1.18 18.45
CA PHE A 12 1.10 -1.44 18.80
C PHE A 12 0.89 -1.14 20.28
N ASN A 13 -0.18 -0.40 20.58
CA ASN A 13 -0.60 -0.11 21.93
C ASN A 13 -1.39 -1.27 22.53
N LYS A 14 -0.85 -1.90 23.58
CA LYS A 14 -1.44 -3.07 24.24
C LYS A 14 -2.75 -2.79 24.98
N THR A 15 -3.05 -1.52 25.29
CA THR A 15 -4.30 -1.14 25.97
C THR A 15 -5.36 -0.59 25.02
N ASN A 16 -5.00 -0.32 23.75
CA ASN A 16 -5.95 0.10 22.74
C ASN A 16 -6.61 -1.14 22.12
N GLU A 17 -7.94 -1.20 22.17
CA GLU A 17 -8.69 -2.37 21.68
C GLU A 17 -8.52 -2.63 20.18
N GLN A 18 -8.33 -1.58 19.35
CA GLN A 18 -8.11 -1.75 17.92
C GLN A 18 -6.75 -2.39 17.67
N ASP A 19 -5.71 -1.91 18.34
CA ASP A 19 -4.37 -2.48 18.23
C ASP A 19 -4.30 -3.92 18.74
N VAL A 20 -5.03 -4.25 19.81
CA VAL A 20 -5.18 -5.64 20.28
C VAL A 20 -5.79 -6.53 19.20
N LYS A 21 -6.85 -6.06 18.52
CA LYS A 21 -7.47 -6.79 17.39
C LYS A 21 -6.49 -6.96 16.23
N LEU A 22 -5.72 -5.91 15.89
CA LEU A 22 -4.68 -5.99 14.87
C LEU A 22 -3.60 -7.01 15.23
N MET A 23 -3.10 -6.99 16.46
CA MET A 23 -2.11 -7.96 16.95
C MET A 23 -2.65 -9.40 16.89
N ALA A 24 -3.91 -9.62 17.27
CA ALA A 24 -4.55 -10.92 17.17
C ALA A 24 -4.65 -11.42 15.72
N PHE A 25 -5.03 -10.54 14.77
CA PHE A 25 -5.07 -10.85 13.35
C PHE A 25 -3.68 -11.17 12.75
N LEU A 26 -2.65 -10.46 13.21
CA LEU A 26 -1.27 -10.64 12.76
C LEU A 26 -0.58 -11.87 13.38
N LYS A 27 -1.20 -12.50 14.39
CA LYS A 27 -0.65 -13.68 15.06
C LYS A 27 -0.44 -14.82 14.05
N GLY A 28 0.79 -15.33 13.97
CA GLY A 28 1.16 -16.40 13.03
C GLY A 28 1.45 -15.94 11.60
N LYS A 29 1.37 -14.64 11.29
CA LYS A 29 1.73 -14.08 9.98
C LYS A 29 3.16 -13.52 9.96
N ASN A 30 3.81 -13.56 8.80
CA ASN A 30 5.03 -12.80 8.55
C ASN A 30 4.69 -11.31 8.40
N PHE A 31 4.76 -10.56 9.50
CA PHE A 31 4.42 -9.13 9.51
C PHE A 31 5.18 -8.32 8.47
N SER A 32 6.50 -8.52 8.35
CA SER A 32 7.32 -7.77 7.40
C SER A 32 6.99 -8.10 5.94
N GLY A 33 6.61 -9.35 5.64
CA GLY A 33 6.14 -9.74 4.31
C GLY A 33 4.81 -9.07 3.98
N TYR A 34 3.85 -9.20 4.89
CA TYR A 34 2.51 -8.61 4.75
C TYR A 34 2.55 -7.09 4.51
N VAL A 35 3.34 -6.35 5.30
CA VAL A 35 3.47 -4.90 5.13
C VAL A 35 4.08 -4.53 3.77
N LYS A 36 5.07 -5.30 3.28
CA LYS A 36 5.67 -5.05 1.97
C LYS A 36 4.67 -5.27 0.84
N GLU A 37 3.87 -6.33 0.91
CA GLU A 37 2.81 -6.59 -0.07
C GLU A 37 1.80 -5.44 -0.12
N LEU A 38 1.36 -4.95 1.04
CA LEU A 38 0.46 -3.79 1.11
C LEU A 38 1.07 -2.53 0.49
N ILE A 39 2.35 -2.25 0.77
CA ILE A 39 3.07 -1.11 0.19
C ILE A 39 3.17 -1.25 -1.33
N THR A 40 3.54 -2.44 -1.83
CA THR A 40 3.65 -2.70 -3.28
C THR A 40 2.31 -2.47 -3.97
N VAL A 41 1.21 -3.00 -3.41
CA VAL A 41 -0.13 -2.80 -3.97
C VAL A 41 -0.54 -1.33 -3.95
N ASP A 42 -0.24 -0.59 -2.87
CA ASP A 42 -0.53 0.84 -2.78
C ASP A 42 0.28 1.67 -3.81
N MET A 43 1.56 1.35 -3.98
CA MET A 43 2.41 1.97 -5.01
C MET A 43 1.84 1.73 -6.42
N GLN A 44 1.50 0.48 -6.74
CA GLN A 44 0.92 0.13 -8.04
C GLN A 44 -0.41 0.85 -8.29
N ARG A 45 -1.27 0.96 -7.27
CA ARG A 45 -2.54 1.71 -7.39
C ARG A 45 -2.29 3.19 -7.70
N LYS A 46 -1.32 3.82 -7.04
CA LYS A 46 -0.95 5.22 -7.28
C LYS A 46 -0.37 5.41 -8.68
N GLU A 47 0.52 4.53 -9.12
CA GLU A 47 1.10 4.56 -10.46
C GLU A 47 0.04 4.32 -11.55
N SER A 48 -0.90 3.41 -11.31
CA SER A 48 -1.98 3.09 -12.25
C SER A 48 -3.08 4.17 -12.32
N SER A 49 -3.24 4.97 -11.26
CA SER A 49 -4.24 6.05 -11.18
C SER A 49 -3.92 7.28 -12.03
N LEU A 50 -2.81 7.30 -12.76
CA LEU A 50 -2.45 8.40 -13.65
C LEU A 50 -2.40 7.97 -15.11
N LYS A 51 -3.50 8.18 -15.85
CA LYS A 51 -3.41 8.80 -17.17
C LYS A 51 -4.54 9.80 -17.35
N ILE A 52 -4.12 10.99 -17.73
CA ILE A 52 -4.90 12.20 -17.93
C ILE A 52 -6.06 11.92 -18.90
N VAL A 53 -7.27 12.28 -18.47
CA VAL A 53 -8.43 12.37 -19.36
C VAL A 53 -8.25 13.64 -20.20
N GLU A 54 -7.62 13.51 -21.37
CA GLU A 54 -7.74 14.56 -22.38
C GLU A 54 -9.18 14.53 -22.93
N ARG A 55 -9.94 15.59 -22.67
CA ARG A 55 -11.15 15.86 -23.43
C ARG A 55 -10.73 16.17 -24.86
N THR A 56 -11.07 15.28 -25.78
CA THR A 56 -10.91 15.58 -27.21
C THR A 56 -11.74 16.81 -27.56
N LYS A 57 -11.29 17.62 -28.52
CA LYS A 57 -11.99 18.85 -28.97
C LYS A 57 -13.42 18.57 -29.49
N GLU A 58 -13.74 17.30 -29.76
CA GLU A 58 -15.02 16.81 -30.26
C GLU A 58 -15.94 16.22 -29.15
N GLY A 59 -15.57 16.37 -27.87
CA GLY A 59 -16.42 15.96 -26.73
C GLY A 59 -16.28 14.49 -26.29
N GLY A 60 -15.38 13.72 -26.92
CA GLY A 60 -15.05 12.36 -26.49
C GLY A 60 -14.08 12.33 -25.30
N VAL A 61 -14.33 11.43 -24.35
CA VAL A 61 -13.46 11.13 -23.20
C VAL A 61 -12.50 10.01 -23.57
N LYS A 62 -11.20 10.28 -23.64
CA LYS A 62 -10.17 9.24 -23.84
C LYS A 62 -9.59 8.82 -22.50
N ILE A 63 -9.88 7.59 -22.09
CA ILE A 63 -9.25 6.95 -20.91
C ILE A 63 -8.10 6.11 -21.41
N VAL A 64 -6.90 6.33 -20.89
CA VAL A 64 -5.76 5.46 -21.17
C VAL A 64 -5.47 4.67 -19.91
N LEU A 65 -5.47 3.34 -19.98
CA LEU A 65 -5.07 2.50 -18.85
C LEU A 65 -3.53 2.34 -18.87
N GLY A 66 -2.89 2.50 -17.70
CA GLY A 66 -1.51 2.05 -17.51
C GLY A 66 -1.47 0.53 -17.61
N ARG A 67 -0.49 -0.03 -18.35
CA ARG A 67 -0.22 -1.47 -18.36
C ARG A 67 0.67 -1.83 -17.19
#